data_AF-A0A1H4XFI7-F1
#
_entry.id   AF-A0A1H4XFI7-F1
#
_cell.length_a   1.000
_cell.length_b   1.000
_cell.length_c   1.000
_cell.angle_alpha   90.00
_cell.angle_beta   90.00
_cell.angle_gamma   90.00
#
_symmetry.space_group_name_H-M   'P 1'
#
loop_
_entity.id
_entity.type
_entity.pdbx_description
1 polymer ?
#
loop_
_entity_poly.entity_id
_entity_poly.type
_entity_poly.pdbx_seq_one_letter_code
_entity_poly.pdbx_strand_id
1 'polypeptide(L)' 'MPVVVLVLLIATVVVAVGLMVKMFRDDEPLWGGAGICVLVGPGAVLAFLHVGLTG' A
#
# COMPACT_ATOMS: atom_id res chain seq x y z
N MET A 1 0.26 0.71 -18.98
CA MET A 1 -0.61 1.09 -17.84
C MET A 1 -0.96 -0.09 -16.92
N PRO A 2 -1.53 -1.23 -17.38
CA PRO A 2 -1.97 -2.29 -16.46
C PRO A 2 -0.82 -3.01 -15.74
N VAL A 3 0.32 -3.21 -16.41
CA VAL A 3 1.49 -3.89 -15.84
C VAL A 3 2.08 -3.12 -14.65
N VAL A 4 2.15 -1.79 -14.74
CA VAL A 4 2.69 -0.94 -13.67
C VAL A 4 1.80 -1.01 -12.42
N VAL A 5 0.48 -0.94 -12.61
CA VAL A 5 -0.50 -1.07 -11.51
C VAL A 5 -0.43 -2.46 -10.88
N LEU A 6 -0.28 -3.51 -11.68
CA LEU A 6 -0.13 -4.88 -11.18
C LEU A 6 1.14 -5.06 -10.35
N VAL A 7 2.28 -4.53 -10.81
CA VAL A 7 3.54 -4.57 -10.05
C VAL A 7 3.43 -3.80 -8.75
N LEU A 8 2.81 -2.61 -8.77
CA LEU A 8 2.55 -1.83 -7.56
C LEU A 8 1.65 -2.59 -6.58
N LEU A 9 0.59 -3.24 -7.07
CA LEU A 9 -0.30 -4.06 -6.22
C LEU A 9 0.45 -5.23 -5.57
N ILE A 10 1.29 -5.94 -6.33
CA ILE A 10 2.09 -7.04 -5.77
C ILE A 10 3.07 -6.49 -4.73
N ALA A 11 3.74 -5.38 -5.02
CA ALA A 11 4.68 -4.76 -4.09
C ALA A 11 3.99 -4.31 -2.79
N THR A 12 2.81 -3.69 -2.86
CA THR A 12 2.07 -3.25 -1.67
C THR A 12 1.59 -4.42 -0.83
N VAL A 13 1.11 -5.50 -1.46
CA VAL A 13 0.72 -6.73 -0.76
C VAL A 13 1.91 -7.36 -0.04
N VAL A 14 3.07 -7.48 -0.71
CA VAL A 14 4.28 -8.04 -0.11
C VAL A 14 4.74 -7.22 1.10
N VAL A 15 4.75 -5.89 0.98
CA VAL A 15 5.13 -5.00 2.08
C VAL A 15 4.12 -5.08 3.23
N ALA A 16 2.82 -5.07 2.95
CA ALA A 16 1.78 -5.18 3.98
C ALA A 16 1.86 -6.51 4.75
N VAL A 17 2.10 -7.63 4.05
CA VAL A 17 2.32 -8.94 4.69
C VAL A 17 3.59 -8.92 5.54
N GLY A 18 4.68 -8.32 5.05
CA GLY A 18 5.91 -8.16 5.83
C GLY A 18 5.70 -7.34 7.11
N LEU A 19 4.93 -6.25 7.04
CA LEU A 19 4.58 -5.41 8.19
C LEU A 19 3.66 -6.14 9.17
N MET A 20 2.70 -6.95 8.69
CA MET A 20 1.88 -7.80 9.54
C MET A 20 2.69 -8.88 10.27
N VAL A 21 3.62 -9.54 9.57
CA VAL A 21 4.52 -10.52 10.20
C VAL A 21 5.40 -9.84 11.24
N LYS A 22 5.87 -8.63 10.97
CA LYS A 22 6.65 -7.84 11.93
C LYS A 22 5.82 -7.42 13.15
N MET A 23 4.59 -6.94 12.93
CA MET A 23 3.65 -6.63 14.01
C MET A 23 3.40 -7.84 14.92
N PHE A 24 3.26 -9.03 14.32
CA PHE A 24 3.05 -10.26 15.08
C PHE A 24 4.29 -10.72 15.86
N ARG A 25 5.50 -10.36 15.41
CA ARG A 25 6.75 -10.71 16.10
C ARG A 25 7.12 -9.74 17.21
N ASP A 26 6.89 -8.45 17.00
CA ASP A 26 7.33 -7.38 17.89
C ASP A 26 6.21 -6.85 18.81
N ASP A 27 4.97 -7.34 18.68
CA ASP A 27 3.76 -6.89 19.40
C ASP A 27 3.52 -5.36 19.32
N GLU A 28 4.11 -4.70 18.33
CA GLU A 28 4.06 -3.24 18.17
C GLU A 28 2.93 -2.85 17.20
N PRO A 29 1.84 -2.22 17.69
CA PRO A 29 0.66 -1.92 16.86
C PRO A 29 0.92 -0.88 15.75
N LEU A 30 2.01 -0.13 15.85
CA LEU A 30 2.40 0.89 14.86
C LEU A 30 2.65 0.27 13.47
N TRP A 31 3.12 -0.97 13.40
CA TRP A 31 3.34 -1.69 12.15
C TRP A 31 2.03 -2.01 11.43
N GLY A 32 0.93 -2.21 12.17
CA GLY A 32 -0.42 -2.39 11.60
C GLY A 32 -0.92 -1.12 10.92
N GLY A 33 -0.75 0.04 11.56
CA GLY A 33 -1.10 1.35 10.99
C GLY A 33 -0.29 1.64 9.72
N ALA A 34 1.02 1.41 9.76
CA ALA A 34 1.90 1.54 8.60
C ALA A 34 1.47 0.62 7.44
N GLY A 35 1.06 -0.63 7.75
CA GLY A 35 0.56 -1.58 6.75
C GLY A 35 -0.68 -1.08 6.01
N ILE A 36 -1.64 -0.49 6.74
CA ILE A 36 -2.85 0.10 6.14
C ILE A 36 -2.49 1.29 5.24
N CYS A 37 -1.59 2.18 5.68
CA CYS A 37 -1.13 3.29 4.86
C CYS A 37 -0.44 2.83 3.56
N VAL A 38 0.33 1.74 3.61
CA VAL A 38 0.98 1.18 2.41
C VAL A 38 -0.03 0.52 1.46
N LEU A 39 -1.09 -0.11 1.98
CA LEU A 39 -2.17 -0.68 1.17
C LEU A 39 -3.02 0.39 0.46
N VAL A 40 -3.33 1.48 1.16
CA VAL A 40 -4.27 2.50 0.67
C VAL A 40 -3.57 3.64 -0.08
N GLY A 41 -2.40 4.07 0.40
CA GLY A 41 -1.69 5.26 -0.07
C GLY A 41 -1.44 5.29 -1.58
N PRO A 42 -0.86 4.23 -2.19
CA PRO A 42 -0.57 4.21 -3.62
C PRO A 42 -1.85 4.28 -4.47
N GLY A 43 -2.91 3.60 -4.06
CA GLY A 43 -4.21 3.66 -4.74
C GLY A 43 -4.84 5.05 -4.65
N ALA A 44 -4.79 5.68 -3.48
CA ALA A 44 -5.27 7.04 -3.27
C ALA A 44 -4.50 8.06 -4.11
N VAL A 45 -3.17 7.98 -4.14
CA VAL A 45 -2.32 8.86 -4.97
C VAL A 45 -2.66 8.70 -6.44
N LEU A 46 -2.79 7.46 -6.94
CA LEU A 46 -3.15 7.20 -8.33
C LEU A 46 -4.55 7.71 -8.67
N ALA A 47 -5.52 7.56 -7.76
CA ALA A 47 -6.88 8.07 -7.95
C ALA A 47 -6.91 9.60 -8.00
N PHE A 48 -6.22 10.29 -7.09
CA PHE A 48 -6.11 11.74 -7.12
C PHE A 48 -5.39 12.25 -8.36
N LEU A 49 -4.29 11.61 -8.77
CA LEU A 49 -3.59 11.96 -10.00
C LEU A 49 -4.51 11.80 -11.23
N HIS A 50 -5.28 10.71 -11.27
CA HIS A 50 -6.19 10.45 -12.38
C HIS A 50 -7.29 11.51 -12.45
N VAL A 51 -7.93 11.84 -11.33
CA VAL A 51 -8.96 12.90 -11.29
C VAL A 51 -8.37 14.27 -11.67
N GLY A 52 -7.19 14.63 -11.16
CA GLY A 52 -6.56 15.92 -11.45
C GLY A 52 -6.01 16.05 -12.88
N LEU A 53 -5.66 14.95 -13.55
CA LEU A 53 -5.21 14.93 -14.95
C LEU A 53 -6.36 14.81 -15.96
N THR A 54 -7.53 14.36 -15.52
CA THR A 54 -8.72 14.14 -16.38
C THR A 54 -9.80 15.22 -16.16
N GLY A 55 -9.55 16.17 -15.24
CA GLY A 55 -10.43 17.28 -14.90
C GLY A 55 -10.05 18.61 -15.54
#